data_AF-A0A0G1FCK8-F1
#
_entry.id   AF-A0A0G1FCK8-F1
#
_cell.length_a   1.000
_cell.length_b   1.000
_cell.length_c   1.000
_cell.angle_alpha   90.00
_cell.angle_beta   90.00
_cell.angle_gamma   90.00
#
_symmetry.space_group_name_H-M   'P 1'
#
loop_
_entity.id
_entity.type
_entity.pdbx_description
1 polymer ?
#
loop_
_entity_poly.entity_id
_entity_poly.type
_entity_poly.pdbx_seq_one_letter_code
_entity_poly.pdbx_strand_id
1 'polypeptide(L)'
;MVKKSVKKTITKARATMPEVRISEVAMSAKKDFTKYYTPVMVVLLIVAAFYIGRLSAKVDGLQKGVAGTDTTAPAPQAAAPERKLDVASLKERAKKLGLDSSKFDQCLDSGKLAERVSNEQKEGAALGVSGTPSFFINGVLVVGAQPQSSFESVIDAELKNGTGDKAAVALGEEGKRVKLNQGSGYVRGANNAKIKIVEYTDFECPFCERSFPTMSAIEEKYKGKISLEYKSFPLSFHPSAQKAAEAALCAGEQGKFWEMHDDLFASAK
;
A
#
# COMPACT_ATOMS: atom_id res chain seq x y z
N MET A 1 43.64 -42.82 13.39
CA MET A 1 44.86 -43.04 14.20
C MET A 1 45.28 -41.73 14.86
N VAL A 2 45.23 -41.71 16.19
CA VAL A 2 46.12 -41.01 17.16
C VAL A 2 46.62 -39.59 16.87
N LYS A 3 46.30 -38.65 17.79
CA LYS A 3 47.26 -37.82 18.57
C LYS A 3 46.48 -36.95 19.58
N LYS A 4 46.57 -37.28 20.88
CA LYS A 4 47.33 -36.57 21.95
C LYS A 4 46.86 -35.11 22.16
N SER A 5 46.04 -34.83 23.18
CA SER A 5 46.38 -34.54 24.59
C SER A 5 47.00 -33.16 24.80
N VAL A 6 46.41 -32.33 25.69
CA VAL A 6 47.11 -31.52 26.72
C VAL A 6 46.09 -30.82 27.66
N LYS A 7 46.15 -31.24 28.95
CA LYS A 7 46.08 -30.51 30.25
C LYS A 7 44.83 -29.69 30.65
N LYS A 8 44.15 -30.07 31.75
CA LYS A 8 44.39 -29.76 33.21
C LYS A 8 43.76 -28.38 33.55
N THR A 9 42.96 -28.12 34.59
CA THR A 9 42.87 -28.65 35.97
C THR A 9 41.59 -28.07 36.62
N ILE A 10 40.71 -28.87 37.22
CA ILE A 10 39.64 -28.40 38.15
C ILE A 10 39.55 -29.38 39.31
N THR A 11 40.04 -28.97 40.49
CA THR A 11 39.75 -29.50 41.85
C THR A 11 40.64 -28.69 42.81
N LYS A 12 40.32 -28.34 44.05
CA LYS A 12 39.23 -28.59 45.01
C LYS A 12 39.53 -27.65 46.20
N ALA A 13 38.54 -27.08 46.89
CA ALA A 13 38.72 -26.67 48.29
C ALA A 13 37.35 -26.61 49.00
N ARG A 14 37.27 -27.24 50.18
CA ARG A 14 36.10 -27.45 51.02
C ARG A 14 36.52 -27.12 52.46
N ALA A 15 35.75 -26.33 53.20
CA ALA A 15 35.74 -26.24 54.68
C ALA A 15 34.54 -25.38 55.13
N THR A 16 33.47 -25.98 55.66
CA THR A 16 33.02 -25.98 57.09
C THR A 16 32.54 -24.64 57.65
N MET A 17 31.24 -24.51 57.93
CA MET A 17 30.69 -23.57 58.91
C MET A 17 29.48 -24.21 59.66
N PRO A 18 29.27 -23.89 60.95
CA PRO A 18 28.39 -24.62 61.87
C PRO A 18 26.94 -24.08 61.92
N GLU A 19 26.02 -24.95 62.35
CA GLU A 19 24.60 -24.64 62.61
C GLU A 19 24.41 -23.73 63.84
N VAL A 20 23.53 -22.73 63.73
CA VAL A 20 23.00 -21.97 64.86
C VAL A 20 21.47 -22.06 64.81
N ARG A 21 20.90 -22.68 65.85
CA ARG A 21 19.46 -22.77 66.10
C ARG A 21 18.96 -21.45 66.70
N ILE A 22 17.93 -20.86 66.11
CA ILE A 22 17.29 -19.65 66.62
C ILE A 22 16.00 -20.06 67.35
N SER A 23 16.01 -19.87 68.67
CA SER A 23 14.88 -20.04 69.58
C SER A 23 13.83 -18.94 69.41
N GLU A 24 12.59 -19.29 69.79
CA GLU A 24 11.37 -18.50 69.82
C GLU A 24 11.52 -17.07 70.35
N VAL A 25 10.92 -16.11 69.64
CA VAL A 25 10.35 -14.89 70.22
C VAL A 25 8.96 -14.70 69.61
N ALA A 26 7.94 -15.22 70.31
CA ALA A 26 6.56 -14.88 70.05
C ALA A 26 6.29 -13.46 70.58
N MET A 27 6.08 -12.49 69.69
CA MET A 27 5.62 -11.15 70.06
C MET A 27 4.15 -10.95 69.69
N SER A 28 3.38 -10.74 70.76
CA SER A 28 2.00 -10.27 70.79
C SER A 28 1.85 -8.92 70.08
N ALA A 29 1.09 -8.87 68.99
CA ALA A 29 0.61 -7.62 68.38
C ALA A 29 -0.67 -7.86 67.54
N LYS A 30 -1.75 -8.33 68.17
CA LYS A 30 -3.02 -8.61 67.45
C LYS A 30 -4.15 -7.61 67.71
N LYS A 31 -3.90 -6.41 68.27
CA LYS A 31 -4.99 -5.59 68.84
C LYS A 31 -5.48 -4.35 68.08
N ASP A 32 -4.81 -3.84 67.05
CA ASP A 32 -5.30 -2.59 66.39
C ASP A 32 -5.23 -2.59 64.85
N PHE A 33 -4.92 -3.73 64.21
CA PHE A 33 -4.80 -3.81 62.76
C PHE A 33 -6.16 -3.61 62.05
N THR A 34 -7.22 -4.18 62.60
CA THR A 34 -8.56 -4.20 62.00
C THR A 34 -9.22 -2.81 61.99
N LYS A 35 -8.94 -1.95 62.96
CA LYS A 35 -9.63 -0.65 63.10
C LYS A 35 -9.14 0.38 62.06
N TYR A 36 -7.90 0.26 61.61
CA TYR A 36 -7.30 1.15 60.60
C TYR A 36 -7.40 0.58 59.19
N TYR A 37 -7.23 -0.73 59.00
CA TYR A 37 -7.29 -1.35 57.68
C TYR A 37 -8.71 -1.55 57.16
N THR A 38 -9.71 -1.73 58.01
CA THR A 38 -11.10 -1.92 57.55
C THR A 38 -11.63 -0.71 56.76
N PRO A 39 -11.54 0.56 57.24
CA PRO A 39 -12.01 1.69 56.44
C PRO A 39 -11.18 1.89 55.17
N VAL A 40 -9.85 1.64 55.20
CA VAL A 40 -8.98 1.74 54.02
C VAL A 40 -9.32 0.67 52.98
N MET A 41 -9.57 -0.57 53.40
CA MET A 41 -10.00 -1.66 52.52
C MET A 41 -11.40 -1.42 51.95
N VAL A 42 -12.33 -0.86 52.72
CA VAL A 42 -13.65 -0.48 52.20
C VAL A 42 -13.53 0.61 51.13
N VAL A 43 -12.67 1.62 51.34
CA VAL A 43 -12.39 2.64 50.32
C VAL A 43 -11.72 2.03 49.09
N LEU A 44 -10.73 1.15 49.26
CA LEU A 44 -10.08 0.44 48.15
C LEU A 44 -11.08 -0.45 47.38
N LEU A 45 -12.01 -1.11 48.07
CA LEU A 45 -13.06 -1.92 47.44
C LEU A 45 -14.07 -1.07 46.68
N ILE A 46 -14.42 0.13 47.19
CA ILE A 46 -15.28 1.08 46.47
C ILE A 46 -14.57 1.63 45.23
N VAL A 47 -13.29 2.00 45.34
CA VAL A 47 -12.47 2.46 44.21
C VAL A 47 -12.30 1.34 43.18
N ALA A 48 -12.05 0.11 43.63
CA ALA A 48 -11.97 -1.07 42.77
C ALA A 48 -13.32 -1.34 42.08
N ALA A 49 -14.45 -1.24 42.78
CA ALA A 49 -15.78 -1.38 42.17
C ALA A 49 -16.06 -0.28 41.13
N PHE A 50 -15.62 0.96 41.39
CA PHE A 50 -15.73 2.07 40.42
C PHE A 50 -14.82 1.84 39.19
N TYR A 51 -13.61 1.32 39.39
CA TYR A 51 -12.67 0.97 38.31
C TYR A 51 -13.15 -0.24 37.51
N ILE A 52 -13.68 -1.28 38.16
CA ILE A 52 -14.28 -2.45 37.51
C ILE A 52 -15.54 -2.03 36.74
N GLY A 53 -16.36 -1.13 37.29
CA GLY A 53 -17.49 -0.53 36.57
C GLY A 53 -17.05 0.31 35.36
N ARG A 54 -15.97 1.10 35.49
CA ARG A 54 -15.39 1.86 34.37
C ARG A 54 -14.76 0.96 33.30
N LEU A 55 -14.14 -0.14 33.70
CA LEU A 55 -13.62 -1.18 32.81
C LEU A 55 -14.77 -1.89 32.11
N SER A 56 -15.85 -2.24 32.81
CA SER A 56 -17.04 -2.84 32.19
C SER A 56 -17.69 -1.90 31.19
N ALA A 57 -17.81 -0.60 31.49
CA ALA A 57 -18.33 0.38 30.52
C ALA A 57 -17.39 0.57 29.30
N LYS A 58 -16.09 0.40 29.47
CA LYS A 58 -15.09 0.48 28.38
C LYS A 58 -15.00 -0.82 27.57
N VAL A 59 -15.23 -1.97 28.21
CA VAL A 59 -15.36 -3.29 27.58
C VAL A 59 -16.71 -3.40 26.83
N ASP A 60 -17.80 -2.86 27.38
CA ASP A 60 -19.07 -2.68 26.68
C ASP A 60 -18.90 -1.70 25.51
N GLY A 61 -18.06 -0.68 25.65
CA GLY A 61 -17.66 0.21 24.55
C GLY A 61 -16.81 -0.47 23.48
N LEU A 62 -15.97 -1.44 23.85
CA LEU A 62 -15.19 -2.27 22.93
C LEU A 62 -16.05 -3.36 22.26
N GLN A 63 -17.02 -3.94 22.96
CA GLN A 63 -17.98 -4.89 22.38
C GLN A 63 -19.05 -4.19 21.53
N LYS A 64 -19.51 -2.99 21.90
CA LYS A 64 -20.39 -2.15 21.05
C LYS A 64 -19.63 -1.50 19.89
N GLY A 65 -18.32 -1.27 20.04
CA GLY A 65 -17.42 -0.86 18.94
C GLY A 65 -17.04 -2.00 17.99
N VAL A 66 -17.34 -3.26 18.35
CA VAL A 66 -17.14 -4.46 17.51
C VAL A 66 -18.49 -5.07 17.07
N ALA A 67 -19.61 -4.60 17.62
CA ALA A 67 -20.98 -4.89 17.18
C ALA A 67 -21.64 -3.69 16.46
N GLY A 68 -20.81 -2.81 15.88
CA GLY A 68 -21.22 -1.93 14.79
C GLY A 68 -21.09 -2.70 13.49
N THR A 69 -22.17 -3.32 13.06
CA THR A 69 -22.37 -3.78 11.68
C THR A 69 -22.46 -2.56 10.76
N ASP A 70 -21.32 -1.92 10.53
CA ASP A 70 -21.01 -1.27 9.26
C ASP A 70 -20.07 -2.19 8.49
N THR A 71 -20.47 -3.46 8.36
CA THR A 71 -20.22 -4.21 7.12
C THR A 71 -21.12 -3.64 6.03
N THR A 72 -20.99 -2.35 5.74
CA THR A 72 -20.96 -1.99 4.34
C THR A 72 -19.53 -2.34 3.89
N ALA A 73 -19.35 -3.62 3.53
CA ALA A 73 -18.53 -3.86 2.34
C ALA A 73 -18.98 -2.79 1.34
N PRO A 74 -18.06 -2.05 0.67
CA PRO A 74 -18.48 -1.11 -0.36
C PRO A 74 -19.52 -1.85 -1.17
N ALA A 75 -20.74 -1.30 -1.22
CA ALA A 75 -21.86 -1.93 -1.91
C ALA A 75 -21.30 -2.49 -3.21
N PRO A 76 -21.61 -3.75 -3.61
CA PRO A 76 -21.09 -4.31 -4.85
C PRO A 76 -21.29 -3.23 -5.89
N GLN A 77 -20.16 -2.64 -6.31
CA GLN A 77 -20.21 -1.49 -7.18
C GLN A 77 -20.94 -2.03 -8.38
N ALA A 78 -22.12 -1.44 -8.68
CA ALA A 78 -22.89 -1.82 -9.84
C ALA A 78 -21.87 -1.94 -10.97
N ALA A 79 -21.71 -3.17 -11.49
CA ALA A 79 -20.66 -3.45 -12.44
C ALA A 79 -20.75 -2.38 -13.52
N ALA A 80 -19.68 -1.59 -13.67
CA ALA A 80 -19.61 -0.64 -14.75
C ALA A 80 -19.95 -1.40 -16.04
N PRO A 81 -20.71 -0.79 -16.99
CA PRO A 81 -21.04 -1.46 -18.22
C PRO A 81 -19.76 -2.04 -18.84
N GLU A 82 -19.80 -3.33 -19.17
CA GLU A 82 -18.62 -4.12 -19.50
C GLU A 82 -17.78 -3.42 -20.59
N ARG A 83 -16.56 -3.03 -20.22
CA ARG A 83 -15.63 -2.39 -21.16
C ARG A 83 -15.16 -3.47 -22.13
N LYS A 84 -15.60 -3.37 -23.39
CA LYS A 84 -15.21 -4.32 -24.43
C LYS A 84 -13.73 -4.11 -24.81
N LEU A 85 -12.89 -5.04 -24.34
CA LEU A 85 -11.43 -5.05 -24.51
C LEU A 85 -10.94 -6.22 -25.38
N ASP A 86 -11.84 -6.97 -26.01
CA ASP A 86 -11.46 -7.97 -27.01
C ASP A 86 -10.81 -7.32 -28.23
N VAL A 87 -10.00 -8.09 -28.96
CA VAL A 87 -9.20 -7.59 -30.10
C VAL A 87 -10.05 -6.88 -31.16
N ALA A 88 -11.25 -7.35 -31.45
CA ALA A 88 -12.10 -6.71 -32.46
C ALA A 88 -12.57 -5.33 -31.97
N SER A 89 -12.99 -5.23 -30.71
CA SER A 89 -13.36 -3.96 -30.08
C SER A 89 -12.19 -2.97 -30.01
N LEU A 90 -10.97 -3.44 -29.70
CA LEU A 90 -9.76 -2.61 -29.67
C LEU A 90 -9.46 -1.98 -31.04
N LYS A 91 -9.59 -2.75 -32.12
CA LYS A 91 -9.42 -2.26 -33.50
C LYS A 91 -10.50 -1.26 -33.90
N GLU A 92 -11.75 -1.49 -33.48
CA GLU A 92 -12.85 -0.55 -33.72
C GLU A 92 -12.60 0.79 -33.03
N ARG A 93 -12.17 0.76 -31.76
CA ARG A 93 -11.79 1.95 -31.00
C ARG A 93 -10.66 2.72 -31.68
N ALA A 94 -9.59 2.02 -32.09
CA ALA A 94 -8.49 2.65 -32.81
C ALA A 94 -8.96 3.35 -34.10
N LYS A 95 -9.87 2.71 -34.86
CA LYS A 95 -10.48 3.32 -36.04
C LYS A 95 -11.29 4.58 -35.69
N LYS A 96 -12.10 4.55 -34.63
CA LYS A 96 -12.88 5.71 -34.16
C LYS A 96 -12.00 6.88 -33.74
N LEU A 97 -10.85 6.59 -33.13
CA LEU A 97 -9.84 7.58 -32.78
C LEU A 97 -9.06 8.10 -34.00
N GLY A 98 -9.35 7.62 -35.21
CA GLY A 98 -8.73 8.05 -36.45
C GLY A 98 -7.27 7.62 -36.57
N LEU A 99 -6.94 6.41 -36.09
CA LEU A 99 -5.67 5.76 -36.37
C LEU A 99 -5.68 5.12 -37.76
N ASP A 100 -4.50 4.93 -38.35
CA ASP A 100 -4.33 4.09 -39.52
C ASP A 100 -4.62 2.63 -39.13
N SER A 101 -5.76 2.11 -39.60
CA SER A 101 -6.23 0.78 -39.23
C SER A 101 -5.28 -0.32 -39.69
N SER A 102 -4.61 -0.16 -40.84
CA SER A 102 -3.68 -1.19 -41.33
C SER A 102 -2.43 -1.26 -40.46
N LYS A 103 -1.85 -0.11 -40.09
CA LYS A 103 -0.69 -0.05 -39.19
C LYS A 103 -1.05 -0.53 -37.78
N PHE A 104 -2.23 -0.15 -37.29
CA PHE A 104 -2.70 -0.55 -35.97
C PHE A 104 -2.91 -2.06 -35.91
N ASP A 105 -3.62 -2.64 -36.88
CA ASP A 105 -3.89 -4.08 -36.94
C ASP A 105 -2.59 -4.86 -37.02
N GLN A 106 -1.66 -4.46 -37.90
CA GLN A 106 -0.34 -5.09 -37.99
C GLN A 106 0.42 -5.03 -36.65
N CYS A 107 0.35 -3.91 -35.96
CA CYS A 107 1.00 -3.74 -34.65
C CYS A 107 0.40 -4.67 -33.59
N LEU A 108 -0.93 -4.70 -33.47
CA LEU A 108 -1.63 -5.46 -32.44
C LEU A 108 -1.60 -6.97 -32.69
N ASP A 109 -1.78 -7.39 -33.95
CA ASP A 109 -1.88 -8.80 -34.32
C ASP A 109 -0.51 -9.49 -34.28
N SER A 110 0.57 -8.76 -34.62
CA SER A 110 1.93 -9.32 -34.56
C SER A 110 2.44 -9.54 -33.13
N GLY A 111 1.83 -8.91 -32.13
CA GLY A 111 2.27 -9.01 -30.73
C GLY A 111 3.64 -8.38 -30.47
N LYS A 112 4.16 -7.53 -31.37
CA LYS A 112 5.49 -6.94 -31.23
C LYS A 112 5.66 -6.07 -29.97
N LEU A 113 4.56 -5.60 -29.36
CA LEU A 113 4.57 -4.83 -28.11
C LEU A 113 4.53 -5.72 -26.85
N ALA A 114 4.31 -7.03 -26.98
CA ALA A 114 4.15 -7.94 -25.85
C ALA A 114 5.38 -7.97 -24.94
N GLU A 115 6.59 -7.94 -25.52
CA GLU A 115 7.84 -7.90 -24.76
C GLU A 115 7.98 -6.61 -23.94
N ARG A 116 7.61 -5.46 -24.53
CA ARG A 116 7.61 -4.18 -23.81
C ARG A 116 6.67 -4.24 -22.60
N VAL A 117 5.44 -4.73 -22.81
CA VAL A 117 4.45 -4.91 -21.72
C VAL A 117 5.00 -5.83 -20.63
N SER A 118 5.60 -6.97 -21.00
CA SER A 118 6.20 -7.91 -20.04
C SER A 118 7.36 -7.28 -19.26
N ASN A 119 8.18 -6.46 -19.90
CA ASN A 119 9.31 -5.79 -19.26
C ASN A 119 8.85 -4.70 -18.29
N GLU A 120 7.84 -3.90 -18.65
CA GLU A 120 7.23 -2.92 -17.75
C GLU A 120 6.59 -3.61 -16.52
N GLN A 121 5.88 -4.73 -16.74
CA GLN A 121 5.32 -5.52 -15.64
C GLN A 121 6.41 -6.07 -14.70
N LYS A 122 7.49 -6.65 -15.24
CA LYS A 122 8.61 -7.16 -14.44
C LYS A 122 9.32 -6.05 -13.68
N GLU A 123 9.48 -4.88 -14.30
CA GLU A 123 10.03 -3.68 -13.67
C GLU A 123 9.20 -3.28 -12.44
N GLY A 124 7.87 -3.17 -12.61
CA GLY A 124 6.96 -2.86 -11.50
C GLY A 124 7.06 -3.90 -10.37
N ALA A 125 7.07 -5.19 -10.72
CA ALA A 125 7.16 -6.27 -9.74
C ALA A 125 8.47 -6.22 -8.94
N ALA A 126 9.59 -5.91 -9.60
CA ALA A 126 10.89 -5.72 -8.94
C ALA A 126 10.91 -4.50 -8.01
N LEU A 127 10.09 -3.48 -8.28
CA LEU A 127 9.89 -2.30 -7.43
C LEU A 127 8.89 -2.52 -6.30
N GLY A 128 8.28 -3.71 -6.20
CA GLY A 128 7.31 -4.08 -5.16
C GLY A 128 5.85 -3.87 -5.55
N VAL A 129 5.55 -3.59 -6.82
CA VAL A 129 4.16 -3.59 -7.32
C VAL A 129 3.64 -5.03 -7.30
N SER A 130 2.60 -5.27 -6.51
CA SER A 130 1.93 -6.57 -6.39
C SER A 130 0.49 -6.56 -6.91
N GLY A 131 -0.02 -5.40 -7.31
CA GLY A 131 -1.38 -5.21 -7.82
C GLY A 131 -1.58 -3.84 -8.43
N THR A 132 -2.72 -3.64 -9.09
CA THR A 132 -3.06 -2.42 -9.82
C THR A 132 -4.34 -1.76 -9.28
N PRO A 133 -4.46 -0.43 -9.36
CA PRO A 133 -3.41 0.49 -9.79
C PRO A 133 -2.33 0.62 -8.69
N SER A 134 -1.09 0.90 -9.07
CA SER A 134 -0.02 1.27 -8.15
C SER A 134 0.70 2.49 -8.69
N PHE A 135 0.96 3.46 -7.81
CA PHE A 135 1.54 4.74 -8.19
C PHE A 135 2.86 4.96 -7.46
N PHE A 136 3.81 5.59 -8.14
CA PHE A 136 4.99 6.15 -7.49
C PHE A 136 5.02 7.65 -7.69
N ILE A 137 4.94 8.41 -6.60
CA ILE A 137 5.05 9.87 -6.61
C ILE A 137 6.46 10.22 -6.18
N ASN A 138 7.32 10.59 -7.15
CA ASN A 138 8.77 10.74 -6.95
C ASN A 138 9.43 9.52 -6.27
N GLY A 139 8.88 8.32 -6.47
CA GLY A 139 9.37 7.08 -5.87
C GLY A 139 8.69 6.69 -4.56
N VAL A 140 7.79 7.50 -4.00
CA VAL A 140 6.92 7.10 -2.88
C VAL A 140 5.77 6.26 -3.42
N LEU A 141 5.66 5.01 -2.97
CA LEU A 141 4.62 4.08 -3.41
C LEU A 141 3.25 4.43 -2.78
N VAL A 142 2.23 4.54 -3.61
CA VAL A 142 0.82 4.66 -3.23
C VAL A 142 0.09 3.49 -3.88
N VAL A 143 -0.43 2.55 -3.09
CA VAL A 143 -1.02 1.30 -3.59
C VAL A 143 -2.54 1.40 -3.68
N GLY A 144 -3.09 1.00 -4.82
CA GLY A 144 -4.52 0.86 -5.05
C GLY A 144 -5.22 2.17 -5.42
N ALA A 145 -6.53 2.05 -5.65
CA ALA A 145 -7.41 3.18 -5.94
C ALA A 145 -7.69 3.99 -4.67
N GLN A 146 -6.73 4.82 -4.27
CA GLN A 146 -6.81 5.66 -3.08
C GLN A 146 -7.67 6.92 -3.31
N PRO A 147 -8.24 7.53 -2.26
CA PRO A 147 -8.88 8.83 -2.36
C PRO A 147 -7.91 9.91 -2.86
N GLN A 148 -8.45 10.93 -3.53
CA GLN A 148 -7.68 12.09 -4.01
C GLN A 148 -6.80 12.71 -2.91
N SER A 149 -7.32 12.83 -1.67
CA SER A 149 -6.59 13.41 -0.54
C SER A 149 -5.30 12.68 -0.18
N SER A 150 -5.22 11.36 -0.41
CA SER A 150 -4.00 10.58 -0.18
C SER A 150 -2.90 10.99 -1.17
N PHE A 151 -3.25 11.17 -2.44
CA PHE A 151 -2.32 11.68 -3.46
C PHE A 151 -1.88 13.11 -3.13
N GLU A 152 -2.83 13.98 -2.81
CA GLU A 152 -2.57 15.38 -2.46
C GLU A 152 -1.59 15.50 -1.29
N SER A 153 -1.75 14.68 -0.25
CA SER A 153 -0.86 14.68 0.91
C SER A 153 0.60 14.40 0.52
N VAL A 154 0.84 13.42 -0.36
CA VAL A 154 2.17 13.08 -0.85
C VAL A 154 2.71 14.19 -1.77
N ILE A 155 1.90 14.66 -2.72
CA ILE A 155 2.29 15.70 -3.67
C ILE A 155 2.65 17.01 -2.94
N ASP A 156 1.84 17.43 -1.98
CA ASP A 156 2.06 18.67 -1.23
C ASP A 156 3.31 18.58 -0.35
N ALA A 157 3.56 17.41 0.26
CA ALA A 157 4.79 17.16 1.01
C ALA A 157 6.04 17.23 0.12
N GLU A 158 6.00 16.61 -1.06
CA GLU A 158 7.10 16.65 -2.04
C GLU A 158 7.37 18.08 -2.53
N LEU A 159 6.32 18.84 -2.83
CA LEU A 159 6.42 20.23 -3.28
C LEU A 159 6.97 21.16 -2.19
N LYS A 160 6.56 20.97 -0.92
CA LYS A 160 6.98 21.80 0.21
C LYS A 160 8.40 21.51 0.68
N ASN A 161 8.80 20.23 0.72
CA ASN A 161 10.04 19.80 1.38
C ASN A 161 11.21 19.56 0.40
N GLY A 162 11.00 19.77 -0.90
CA GLY A 162 12.07 19.80 -1.90
C GLY A 162 12.40 18.44 -2.55
N THR A 163 11.44 17.52 -2.64
CA THR A 163 11.63 16.12 -3.10
C THR A 163 12.68 15.33 -2.30
N GLY A 164 12.75 14.01 -2.50
CA GLY A 164 13.78 13.15 -1.87
C GLY A 164 13.56 12.87 -0.38
N ASP A 165 14.62 12.55 0.35
CA ASP A 165 14.53 11.97 1.71
C ASP A 165 13.81 12.88 2.72
N LYS A 166 13.93 14.21 2.58
CA LYS A 166 13.24 15.18 3.45
C LYS A 166 11.72 15.11 3.32
N ALA A 167 11.21 14.89 2.11
CA ALA A 167 9.79 14.72 1.89
C ALA A 167 9.29 13.33 2.34
N ALA A 168 10.12 12.28 2.18
CA ALA A 168 9.80 10.94 2.67
C ALA A 168 9.69 10.90 4.21
N VAL A 169 10.61 11.56 4.93
CA VAL A 169 10.56 11.67 6.40
C VAL A 169 9.30 12.38 6.88
N ALA A 170 8.82 13.40 6.13
CA ALA A 170 7.59 14.12 6.48
C ALA A 170 6.30 13.28 6.29
N LEU A 171 6.38 12.19 5.52
CA LEU A 171 5.27 11.25 5.28
C LEU A 171 5.25 10.08 6.29
N GLY A 172 6.21 9.99 7.22
CA GLY A 172 6.32 8.89 8.18
C GLY A 172 6.88 7.60 7.58
N GLU A 173 6.92 6.51 8.38
CA GLU A 173 7.49 5.20 7.98
C GLU A 173 6.77 4.52 6.79
N GLU A 174 5.66 5.07 6.31
CA GLU A 174 4.91 4.57 5.15
C GLU A 174 5.61 4.89 3.81
N GLY A 175 6.57 5.83 3.79
CA GLY A 175 7.23 6.31 2.57
C GLY A 175 8.49 5.54 2.16
N LYS A 176 8.40 4.25 1.81
CA LYS A 176 9.56 3.54 1.21
C LYS A 176 9.83 4.10 -0.19
N ARG A 177 10.86 4.94 -0.33
CA ARG A 177 11.25 5.52 -1.63
C ARG A 177 12.00 4.49 -2.48
N VAL A 178 11.51 4.24 -3.68
CA VAL A 178 12.23 3.46 -4.70
C VAL A 178 12.85 4.39 -5.75
N LYS A 179 13.99 3.96 -6.31
CA LYS A 179 14.57 4.62 -7.47
C LYS A 179 13.82 4.16 -8.71
N LEU A 180 13.21 5.09 -9.42
CA LEU A 180 12.43 4.83 -10.63
C LEU A 180 13.32 4.93 -11.87
N ASN A 181 13.15 4.00 -12.82
CA ASN A 181 13.71 4.15 -14.16
C ASN A 181 12.70 4.92 -15.02
N GLN A 182 12.73 6.24 -14.92
CA GLN A 182 11.84 7.13 -15.65
C GLN A 182 12.27 7.27 -17.12
N GLY A 183 11.31 7.46 -18.02
CA GLY A 183 11.56 7.91 -19.39
C GLY A 183 11.47 6.85 -20.49
N SER A 184 10.99 5.64 -20.17
CA SER A 184 10.64 4.63 -21.19
C SER A 184 9.13 4.52 -21.45
N GLY A 185 8.30 5.12 -20.59
CA GLY A 185 6.85 5.18 -20.76
C GLY A 185 6.36 6.39 -21.58
N TYR A 186 5.05 6.43 -21.81
CA TYR A 186 4.38 7.63 -22.33
C TYR A 186 4.09 8.58 -21.18
N VAL A 187 4.43 9.86 -21.36
CA VAL A 187 4.30 10.88 -20.33
C VAL A 187 3.30 11.95 -20.78
N ARG A 188 2.44 12.41 -19.88
CA ARG A 188 1.64 13.64 -20.04
C ARG A 188 1.87 14.59 -18.87
N GLY A 189 1.53 15.86 -19.07
CA GLY A 189 1.78 16.93 -18.09
C GLY A 189 3.04 17.74 -18.42
N ALA A 190 3.65 18.35 -17.41
CA ALA A 190 4.77 19.28 -17.63
C ALA A 190 6.10 18.54 -17.90
N ASN A 191 6.79 18.91 -18.99
CA ASN A 191 8.09 18.31 -19.36
C ASN A 191 9.17 18.39 -18.26
N ASN A 192 9.12 19.43 -17.43
CA ASN A 192 10.03 19.64 -16.29
C ASN A 192 9.27 19.64 -14.95
N ALA A 193 8.26 18.79 -14.83
CA ALA A 193 7.47 18.65 -13.61
C ALA A 193 8.37 18.37 -12.40
N LYS A 194 8.11 19.08 -11.30
CA LYS A 194 8.77 18.82 -10.00
C LYS A 194 8.30 17.50 -9.40
N ILE A 195 7.07 17.11 -9.74
CA ILE A 195 6.42 15.91 -9.23
C ILE A 195 6.19 14.96 -10.40
N LYS A 196 6.84 13.80 -10.35
CA LYS A 196 6.71 12.78 -11.37
C LYS A 196 5.96 11.60 -10.80
N ILE A 197 4.80 11.33 -11.37
CA ILE A 197 3.94 10.22 -11.01
C ILE A 197 4.17 9.13 -12.05
N VAL A 198 4.52 7.92 -11.62
CA VAL A 198 4.52 6.72 -12.46
C VAL A 198 3.35 5.85 -12.05
N GLU A 199 2.46 5.52 -12.99
CA GLU A 199 1.31 4.66 -12.76
C GLU A 199 1.54 3.30 -13.43
N TYR A 200 1.52 2.24 -12.62
CA TYR A 200 1.39 0.86 -13.08
C TYR A 200 -0.08 0.46 -13.05
N THR A 201 -0.63 0.20 -14.23
CA THR A 201 -2.07 0.03 -14.41
C THR A 201 -2.42 -1.10 -15.37
N ASP A 202 -3.67 -1.50 -15.29
CA ASP A 202 -4.27 -2.59 -16.04
C ASP A 202 -5.62 -2.12 -16.57
N PHE A 203 -5.78 -2.12 -17.89
CA PHE A 203 -7.01 -1.65 -18.53
C PHE A 203 -8.23 -2.50 -18.20
N GLU A 204 -8.12 -3.77 -17.82
CA GLU A 204 -9.27 -4.59 -17.42
C GLU A 204 -9.57 -4.48 -15.91
N CYS A 205 -8.67 -3.90 -15.13
CA CYS A 205 -8.83 -3.81 -13.69
C CYS A 205 -9.91 -2.77 -13.28
N PRO A 206 -10.94 -3.17 -12.52
CA PRO A 206 -11.99 -2.25 -12.08
C PRO A 206 -11.49 -1.20 -11.08
N PHE A 207 -10.41 -1.49 -10.33
CA PHE A 207 -9.80 -0.49 -9.45
C PHE A 207 -9.06 0.58 -10.25
N CYS A 208 -8.42 0.21 -11.36
CA CYS A 208 -7.75 1.16 -12.26
C CYS A 208 -8.76 2.09 -12.93
N GLU A 209 -9.90 1.55 -13.36
CA GLU A 209 -11.01 2.36 -13.85
C GLU A 209 -11.49 3.37 -12.81
N ARG A 210 -11.62 2.97 -11.54
CA ARG A 210 -12.03 3.89 -10.47
C ARG A 210 -10.98 4.94 -10.13
N SER A 211 -9.69 4.67 -10.31
CA SER A 211 -8.64 5.66 -10.09
C SER A 211 -8.49 6.66 -11.23
N PHE A 212 -8.93 6.31 -12.45
CA PHE A 212 -8.86 7.18 -13.63
C PHE A 212 -9.43 8.61 -13.40
N PRO A 213 -10.66 8.79 -12.87
CA PRO A 213 -11.18 10.13 -12.56
C PRO A 213 -10.40 10.83 -11.43
N THR A 214 -9.86 10.08 -10.46
CA THR A 214 -9.01 10.64 -9.40
C THR A 214 -7.72 11.21 -9.98
N MET A 215 -7.05 10.48 -10.88
CA MET A 215 -5.85 10.97 -11.54
C MET A 215 -6.13 12.17 -12.44
N SER A 216 -7.27 12.17 -13.14
CA SER A 216 -7.71 13.33 -13.93
C SER A 216 -7.88 14.59 -13.04
N ALA A 217 -8.47 14.43 -11.85
CA ALA A 217 -8.62 15.54 -10.90
C ALA A 217 -7.28 16.02 -10.33
N ILE A 218 -6.34 15.10 -10.06
CA ILE A 218 -4.97 15.42 -9.63
C ILE A 218 -4.22 16.20 -10.72
N GLU A 219 -4.33 15.77 -11.98
CA GLU A 219 -3.70 16.45 -13.10
C GLU A 219 -4.21 17.87 -13.31
N GLU A 220 -5.52 18.09 -13.15
CA GLU A 220 -6.09 19.43 -13.23
C GLU A 220 -5.68 20.30 -12.03
N LYS A 221 -5.76 19.77 -10.80
CA LYS A 221 -5.39 20.51 -9.58
C LYS A 221 -3.92 20.93 -9.56
N TYR A 222 -3.03 20.06 -10.03
CA TYR A 222 -1.58 20.28 -10.02
C TYR A 222 -0.99 20.58 -11.40
N LYS A 223 -1.83 21.10 -12.32
CA LYS A 223 -1.45 21.45 -13.67
C LYS A 223 -0.17 22.30 -13.71
N GLY A 224 0.76 21.92 -14.58
CA GLY A 224 2.07 22.56 -14.71
C GLY A 224 3.10 22.18 -13.64
N LYS A 225 2.72 21.44 -12.59
CA LYS A 225 3.63 20.99 -11.51
C LYS A 225 3.94 19.50 -11.59
N ILE A 226 3.02 18.72 -12.16
CA ILE A 226 3.13 17.26 -12.23
C ILE A 226 3.32 16.75 -13.67
N SER A 227 3.88 15.54 -13.77
CA SER A 227 3.84 14.70 -14.97
C SER A 227 3.37 13.30 -14.58
N LEU A 228 2.57 12.66 -15.43
CA LEU A 228 2.11 11.29 -15.29
C LEU A 228 2.77 10.43 -16.37
N GLU A 229 3.52 9.41 -15.97
CA GLU A 229 4.08 8.37 -16.82
C GLU A 229 3.27 7.08 -16.67
N TYR A 230 2.81 6.53 -17.79
CA TYR A 230 2.13 5.25 -17.84
C TYR A 230 3.13 4.08 -17.90
N LYS A 231 2.82 3.00 -17.18
CA LYS A 231 3.46 1.68 -17.27
C LYS A 231 2.43 0.56 -17.27
N SER A 232 2.58 -0.41 -18.16
CA SER A 232 1.71 -1.58 -18.23
C SER A 232 1.98 -2.55 -17.08
N PHE A 233 0.90 -3.05 -16.46
CA PHE A 233 0.96 -4.13 -15.46
C PHE A 233 -0.27 -5.06 -15.58
N PRO A 234 -0.44 -5.77 -16.71
CA PRO A 234 -1.59 -6.66 -16.89
C PRO A 234 -1.53 -7.83 -15.90
N LEU A 235 -2.58 -8.03 -15.13
CA LEU A 235 -2.66 -9.12 -14.16
C LEU A 235 -3.04 -10.43 -14.86
N SER A 236 -2.45 -11.55 -14.45
CA SER A 236 -2.61 -12.84 -15.14
C SER A 236 -4.05 -13.39 -15.18
N PHE A 237 -4.92 -12.87 -14.31
CA PHE A 237 -6.34 -13.21 -14.24
C PHE A 237 -7.23 -12.25 -15.05
N HIS A 238 -6.65 -11.28 -15.76
CA HIS A 238 -7.33 -10.40 -16.70
C HIS A 238 -6.95 -10.78 -18.15
N PRO A 239 -7.76 -11.60 -18.84
CA PRO A 239 -7.39 -12.18 -20.12
C PRO A 239 -7.21 -11.17 -21.26
N SER A 240 -7.87 -10.01 -21.18
CA SER A 240 -7.82 -8.94 -22.20
C SER A 240 -6.81 -7.85 -21.87
N ALA A 241 -6.36 -7.74 -20.61
CA ALA A 241 -5.45 -6.70 -20.14
C ALA A 241 -4.16 -6.59 -20.98
N GLN A 242 -3.56 -7.73 -21.32
CA GLN A 242 -2.34 -7.77 -22.15
C GLN A 242 -2.58 -7.12 -23.52
N LYS A 243 -3.66 -7.50 -24.20
CA LYS A 243 -3.97 -6.95 -25.53
C LYS A 243 -4.44 -5.51 -25.48
N ALA A 244 -5.14 -5.10 -24.42
CA ALA A 244 -5.50 -3.70 -24.20
C ALA A 244 -4.25 -2.83 -23.98
N ALA A 245 -3.26 -3.31 -23.23
CA ALA A 245 -1.97 -2.64 -23.05
C ALA A 245 -1.20 -2.51 -24.38
N GLU A 246 -1.09 -3.60 -25.14
CA GLU A 246 -0.49 -3.56 -26.49
C GLU A 246 -1.22 -2.59 -27.41
N ALA A 247 -2.56 -2.53 -27.37
CA ALA A 247 -3.36 -1.61 -28.16
C ALA A 247 -3.06 -0.13 -27.84
N ALA A 248 -2.96 0.24 -26.56
CA ALA A 248 -2.55 1.60 -26.17
C ALA A 248 -1.15 1.93 -26.71
N LEU A 249 -0.19 0.99 -26.57
CA LEU A 249 1.18 1.18 -27.06
C LEU A 249 1.25 1.29 -28.59
N CYS A 250 0.47 0.48 -29.32
CA CYS A 250 0.32 0.56 -30.77
C CYS A 250 -0.29 1.88 -31.21
N ALA A 251 -1.24 2.42 -30.45
CA ALA A 251 -1.74 3.76 -30.71
C ALA A 251 -0.69 4.84 -30.49
N GLY A 252 0.18 4.64 -29.49
CA GLY A 252 1.31 5.50 -29.23
C GLY A 252 2.36 5.54 -30.34
N GLU A 253 2.59 4.45 -31.08
CA GLU A 253 3.44 4.48 -32.28
C GLU A 253 2.90 5.40 -33.38
N GLN A 254 1.61 5.74 -33.32
CA GLN A 254 0.94 6.69 -34.20
C GLN A 254 0.69 8.05 -33.53
N GLY A 255 1.29 8.29 -32.36
CA GLY A 255 1.17 9.55 -31.62
C GLY A 255 -0.14 9.73 -30.86
N LYS A 256 -0.97 8.68 -30.73
CA LYS A 256 -2.30 8.73 -30.09
C LYS A 256 -2.40 7.86 -28.84
N PHE A 257 -1.31 7.76 -28.07
CA PHE A 257 -1.26 6.93 -26.88
C PHE A 257 -2.33 7.34 -25.87
N TRP A 258 -2.40 8.62 -25.52
CA TRP A 258 -3.26 9.11 -24.44
C TRP A 258 -4.74 9.09 -24.83
N GLU A 259 -5.05 9.32 -26.10
CA GLU A 259 -6.40 9.21 -26.64
C GLU A 259 -6.90 7.77 -26.56
N MET A 260 -6.05 6.79 -26.89
CA MET A 260 -6.40 5.38 -26.75
C MET A 260 -6.47 4.96 -25.28
N HIS A 261 -5.51 5.38 -24.46
CA HIS A 261 -5.51 5.14 -23.02
C HIS A 261 -6.82 5.60 -22.37
N ASP A 262 -7.22 6.85 -22.63
CA ASP A 262 -8.42 7.44 -22.05
C ASP A 262 -9.69 6.76 -22.59
N ASP A 263 -9.72 6.37 -23.87
CA ASP A 263 -10.85 5.62 -24.46
C ASP A 263 -11.00 4.20 -23.87
N LEU A 264 -9.90 3.54 -23.52
CA LEU A 264 -9.91 2.21 -22.90
C LEU A 264 -10.40 2.22 -21.45
N PHE A 265 -10.19 3.32 -20.72
CA PHE A 265 -10.77 3.53 -19.40
C PHE A 265 -12.18 4.12 -19.46
N ALA A 266 -12.54 4.81 -20.54
CA ALA A 266 -13.90 5.27 -20.75
C ALA A 266 -14.85 4.06 -20.86
N SER A 267 -15.96 4.13 -20.13
CA SER A 267 -17.07 3.22 -20.33
C SER A 267 -17.56 3.31 -21.79
N ALA A 268 -17.99 2.18 -22.35
CA ALA A 268 -18.69 2.21 -23.63
C ALA A 268 -19.92 3.11 -23.48
N LYS A 269 -19.93 4.25 -24.18
CA LYS A 269 -21.11 5.13 -24.26
C LYS A 269 -22.23 4.47 -25.04
#